data_AF-A0A932XUP8-F1
#
_entry.id   AF-A0A932XUP8-F1
#
_cell.length_a   1.000
_cell.length_b   1.000
_cell.length_c   1.000
_cell.angle_alpha   90.00
_cell.angle_beta   90.00
_cell.angle_gamma   90.00
#
_symmetry.space_group_name_H-M   'P 1'
#
loop_
_entity.id
_entity.type
_entity.pdbx_description
1 polymer ?
#
loop_
_entity_poly.entity_id
_entity_poly.type
_entity_poly.pdbx_seq_one_letter_code
_entity_poly.pdbx_strand_id
1 'polypeptide(L)'
;MNALDKLHELEQRIEKIEERNKRVELDKGWETSMMRKIVVAILTYITIVLFFIVIKLENPMINALVPSLAFLLSTLSLPVIKDYWKNRYK
;
A
#
# COMPACT_ATOMS: atom_id res chain seq x y z
N MET A 1 26.21 38.05 -4.37
CA MET A 1 25.01 37.46 -3.75
C MET A 1 24.91 38.01 -2.34
N ASN A 2 23.99 38.93 -2.10
CA ASN A 2 23.79 39.50 -0.76
C ASN A 2 22.92 38.54 0.09
N ALA A 3 22.73 38.87 1.37
CA ALA A 3 21.97 38.01 2.28
C ALA A 3 20.50 37.85 1.87
N LEU A 4 19.90 38.86 1.24
CA LEU A 4 18.51 38.83 0.79
C LEU A 4 18.33 37.87 -0.39
N ASP A 5 19.28 37.85 -1.35
CA ASP A 5 19.26 36.91 -2.47
C ASP A 5 19.28 35.46 -1.99
N LYS A 6 20.08 35.16 -0.96
CA LYS A 6 20.16 33.82 -0.34
C LYS A 6 18.87 33.44 0.38
N LEU A 7 18.24 34.38 1.08
CA LEU A 7 16.96 34.14 1.75
C LEU A 7 15.86 33.83 0.73
N HIS A 8 15.81 34.58 -0.37
CA HIS A 8 14.84 34.34 -1.43
C HIS A 8 15.05 32.99 -2.12
N GLU A 9 16.31 32.59 -2.38
CA GLU A 9 16.61 31.27 -2.94
C GLU A 9 16.19 30.13 -1.99
N LEU A 10 16.41 30.30 -0.68
CA LEU A 10 15.99 29.33 0.33
C LEU A 10 14.46 29.22 0.42
N GLU A 11 13.75 30.35 0.38
CA GLU A 11 12.29 30.40 0.39
C GLU A 11 11.70 29.63 -0.81
N GLN A 12 12.22 29.88 -2.02
CA GLN A 12 11.81 29.14 -3.22
C GLN A 12 12.10 27.64 -3.12
N ARG A 13 13.21 27.25 -2.47
CA ARG A 13 13.54 25.84 -2.26
C ARG A 13 12.60 25.18 -1.26
N ILE A 14 12.22 25.90 -0.20
CA ILE A 14 11.26 25.42 0.81
C ILE A 14 9.90 25.22 0.17
N GLU A 15 9.40 26.19 -0.59
CA GLU A 15 8.11 26.10 -1.29
C GLU A 15 8.05 24.88 -2.21
N LYS A 16 9.10 24.64 -3.01
CA LYS A 16 9.21 23.44 -3.86
C LYS A 16 9.20 22.13 -3.07
N ILE A 17 9.84 22.12 -1.90
CA ILE A 17 9.86 20.93 -1.02
C ILE A 17 8.47 20.70 -0.43
N GLU A 18 7.80 21.74 0.04
CA GLU A 18 6.45 21.65 0.61
C GLU A 18 5.43 21.18 -0.41
N GLU A 19 5.46 21.72 -1.63
CA GLU A 19 4.61 21.25 -2.73
C GLU A 19 4.83 19.77 -3.06
N ARG A 20 6.09 19.33 -3.10
CA ARG A 20 6.42 17.92 -3.32
C ARG A 20 5.92 17.06 -2.15
N ASN A 21 6.16 17.48 -0.92
CA ASN A 21 5.75 16.74 0.27
C ASN A 21 4.23 16.60 0.30
N LYS A 22 3.47 17.64 -0.06
CA LYS A 22 2.01 17.57 -0.17
C LYS A 22 1.55 16.47 -1.13
N ARG A 23 2.20 16.34 -2.30
CA ARG A 23 1.90 15.24 -3.25
C ARG A 23 2.24 13.87 -2.64
N VAL A 24 3.42 13.74 -2.05
CA VAL A 24 3.89 12.49 -1.45
C VAL A 24 3.01 12.04 -0.28
N GLU A 25 2.55 12.97 0.57
CA GLU A 25 1.68 12.63 1.70
C GLU A 25 0.28 12.20 1.25
N LEU A 26 -0.24 12.76 0.15
CA LEU A 26 -1.48 12.28 -0.46
C LEU A 26 -1.33 10.83 -0.97
N ASP A 27 -0.23 10.54 -1.68
CA ASP A 27 0.06 9.19 -2.17
C ASP A 27 0.22 8.22 -1.00
N LYS A 28 1.00 8.57 0.03
CA LYS A 28 1.14 7.76 1.25
C LYS A 28 -0.21 7.54 1.93
N GLY A 29 -1.06 8.57 1.99
CA GLY A 29 -2.42 8.48 2.50
C GLY A 29 -3.24 7.42 1.77
N TRP A 30 -3.20 7.42 0.43
CA TRP A 30 -3.82 6.38 -0.38
C TRP A 30 -3.22 4.99 -0.10
N GLU A 31 -1.89 4.89 -0.08
CA GLU A 31 -1.21 3.60 0.12
C GLU A 31 -1.49 2.97 1.48
N THR A 32 -1.64 3.80 2.51
CA THR A 32 -1.95 3.37 3.88
C THR A 32 -3.46 3.25 4.14
N SER A 33 -4.30 3.78 3.24
CA SER A 33 -5.74 3.78 3.40
C SER A 33 -6.31 2.36 3.47
N MET A 34 -7.38 2.22 4.26
CA MET A 34 -8.17 0.99 4.30
C MET A 34 -8.87 0.72 2.96
N MET A 35 -9.15 1.78 2.19
CA MET A 35 -9.77 1.68 0.87
C MET A 35 -8.93 0.84 -0.10
N ARG A 36 -7.62 1.07 -0.18
CA ARG A 36 -6.72 0.26 -1.01
C ARG A 36 -6.78 -1.22 -0.63
N LYS A 37 -6.81 -1.52 0.67
CA LYS A 37 -6.89 -2.92 1.17
C LYS A 37 -8.18 -3.60 0.73
N ILE A 38 -9.32 -2.89 0.83
CA ILE A 38 -10.63 -3.40 0.39
C ILE A 38 -10.64 -3.66 -1.12
N VAL A 39 -10.11 -2.73 -1.93
CA VAL A 39 -10.03 -2.90 -3.38
C VAL A 39 -9.18 -4.12 -3.75
N VAL A 40 -8.01 -4.28 -3.13
CA VAL A 40 -7.14 -5.44 -3.36
C VAL A 40 -7.82 -6.75 -2.93
N ALA A 41 -8.54 -6.74 -1.80
CA ALA A 41 -9.30 -7.91 -1.32
C ALA A 41 -10.36 -8.34 -2.33
N ILE A 42 -11.18 -7.40 -2.82
CA ILE A 42 -12.26 -7.65 -3.77
C ILE A 42 -11.70 -8.17 -5.09
N LEU A 43 -10.67 -7.51 -5.64
CA LEU A 43 -10.05 -7.94 -6.90
C LEU A 43 -9.45 -9.34 -6.79
N THR A 44 -8.73 -9.63 -5.70
CA THR A 44 -8.16 -10.95 -5.45
C THR A 44 -9.25 -12.03 -5.42
N TYR A 45 -10.33 -11.79 -4.68
CA TYR A 45 -11.45 -12.72 -4.60
C TYR A 45 -12.09 -12.96 -5.96
N ILE A 46 -12.39 -11.89 -6.71
CA ILE A 46 -12.98 -12.01 -8.06
C ILE A 46 -12.05 -12.80 -8.99
N THR A 47 -10.75 -12.52 -9.01
CA THR A 47 -9.79 -13.23 -9.85
C THR A 47 -9.76 -14.74 -9.53
N ILE A 48 -9.75 -15.11 -8.25
CA ILE A 48 -9.72 -16.51 -7.83
C ILE A 48 -11.04 -17.22 -8.17
N VAL A 49 -12.19 -16.57 -7.93
CA VAL A 49 -13.50 -17.10 -8.31
C VAL A 49 -13.56 -17.37 -9.80
N LEU A 50 -13.15 -16.41 -10.64
CA LEU A 50 -13.13 -16.58 -12.10
C LEU A 50 -12.23 -17.75 -12.51
N PHE A 51 -11.05 -17.87 -11.90
CA PHE A 51 -10.16 -18.99 -12.14
C PHE A 51 -10.80 -20.34 -11.76
N PHE A 52 -11.46 -20.41 -10.60
CA PHE A 52 -12.15 -21.62 -10.14
C PHE A 52 -13.34 -22.02 -11.00
N ILE A 53 -14.07 -21.06 -11.57
CA ILE A 53 -15.11 -21.31 -12.57
C ILE A 53 -14.49 -21.95 -13.83
N VAL A 54 -13.36 -21.41 -14.32
CA VAL A 54 -12.70 -21.91 -15.54
C VAL A 54 -12.23 -23.36 -15.38
N ILE A 55 -11.66 -23.71 -14.23
CA ILE A 55 -11.22 -25.10 -13.96
C ILE A 55 -12.36 -26.02 -13.52
N LYS A 56 -13.61 -25.52 -13.49
CA LYS A 56 -14.81 -26.26 -13.05
C LYS A 56 -14.67 -26.85 -11.64
N LEU A 57 -14.04 -26.12 -10.74
CA LEU A 57 -13.97 -26.51 -9.33
C LEU A 57 -15.36 -26.46 -8.71
N GLU A 58 -15.71 -27.46 -7.89
CA GLU A 58 -16.95 -27.43 -7.12
C GLU A 58 -16.97 -26.22 -6.17
N ASN A 59 -18.14 -25.63 -5.94
CA ASN A 59 -18.35 -24.52 -5.01
C ASN A 59 -17.30 -23.38 -5.12
N PRO A 60 -17.07 -22.81 -6.31
CA PRO A 60 -15.96 -21.87 -6.56
C PRO A 60 -16.02 -20.61 -5.70
N MET A 61 -17.22 -20.12 -5.37
CA MET A 61 -17.44 -18.99 -4.47
C MET A 61 -16.90 -19.24 -3.06
N ILE A 62 -17.23 -20.40 -2.47
CA ILE A 62 -16.81 -20.76 -1.11
C ILE A 62 -15.33 -21.12 -1.11
N ASN A 63 -14.89 -21.90 -2.09
CA ASN A 63 -13.52 -22.35 -2.19
C ASN A 63 -12.55 -21.19 -2.41
N ALA A 64 -12.96 -20.12 -3.10
CA ALA A 64 -12.14 -18.93 -3.29
C ALA A 64 -11.88 -18.15 -1.99
N LEU A 65 -12.66 -18.35 -0.92
CA LEU A 65 -12.44 -17.68 0.36
C LEU A 65 -11.11 -18.09 0.98
N VAL A 66 -10.73 -19.37 0.92
CA VAL A 66 -9.50 -19.89 1.53
C VAL A 66 -8.24 -19.18 1.01
N PRO A 67 -7.94 -19.18 -0.31
CA PRO A 67 -6.78 -18.48 -0.84
C PRO A 67 -6.90 -16.95 -0.75
N SER A 68 -8.10 -16.37 -0.85
CA SER A 68 -8.29 -14.92 -0.68
C SER A 68 -7.96 -14.47 0.74
N LEU A 69 -8.43 -15.19 1.76
CA LEU A 69 -8.13 -14.92 3.16
C LEU A 69 -6.66 -15.18 3.47
N ALA A 70 -6.08 -16.27 2.95
CA ALA A 70 -4.65 -16.54 3.12
C ALA A 70 -3.78 -15.40 2.56
N PHE A 71 -4.11 -14.89 1.36
CA PHE A 71 -3.44 -13.73 0.78
C PHE A 71 -3.61 -12.49 1.66
N LEU A 72 -4.82 -12.16 2.10
CA LEU A 72 -5.06 -11.01 2.97
C LEU A 72 -4.31 -11.11 4.29
N LEU A 73 -4.31 -12.28 4.94
CA LEU A 73 -3.55 -12.53 6.17
C LEU A 73 -2.04 -12.34 5.94
N SER A 74 -1.50 -12.74 4.78
CA SER A 74 -0.11 -12.48 4.44
C SER A 74 0.19 -10.97 4.39
N THR A 75 -0.69 -10.17 3.79
CA THR A 75 -0.49 -8.71 3.69
C THR A 75 -0.53 -8.01 5.04
N LEU A 76 -1.30 -8.54 6.00
CA LEU A 76 -1.43 -7.99 7.35
C LEU A 76 -0.32 -8.47 8.30
N SER A 77 0.18 -9.69 8.13
CA SER A 77 1.20 -10.29 9.01
C SER A 77 2.63 -9.87 8.66
N LEU A 78 2.94 -9.66 7.38
CA LEU A 78 4.29 -9.33 6.92
C LEU A 78 4.91 -8.07 7.58
N PRO A 79 4.18 -6.95 7.79
CA PRO A 79 4.74 -5.80 8.50
C PRO A 79 5.17 -6.13 9.93
N VAL A 80 4.35 -6.90 10.66
CA VAL A 80 4.63 -7.32 12.04
C VAL A 80 5.86 -8.22 12.09
N ILE A 81 5.95 -9.20 11.19
CA ILE A 81 7.10 -10.11 11.08
C ILE A 81 8.37 -9.32 10.73
N LYS A 82 8.26 -8.35 9.80
CA LYS A 82 9.37 -7.48 9.40
C LYS A 82 9.87 -6.62 10.57
N ASP A 83 8.97 -6.05 11.36
CA ASP A 83 9.33 -5.24 12.53
C ASP A 83 9.99 -6.07 13.62
N TYR A 84 9.47 -7.27 13.88
CA TYR A 84 10.10 -8.24 14.79
C TYR A 84 11.52 -8.61 14.34
N TRP A 85 11.71 -8.91 13.04
CA TRP A 85 13.01 -9.25 12.49
C TRP A 85 14.02 -8.10 12.59
N LYS A 86 13.60 -6.87 12.24
CA LYS A 86 14.46 -5.67 12.36
C LYS A 86 14.94 -5.42 13.79
N ASN A 87 14.11 -5.69 14.81
CA ASN A 87 14.48 -5.48 16.20
C ASN A 87 15.47 -6.54 16.73
N ARG A 88 15.58 -7.68 16.07
CA ARG A 88 16.46 -8.79 16.48
C ARG A 88 17.85 -8.76 15.81
N TYR A 89 17.96 -8.13 14.65
CA TYR A 89 19.20 -8.00 13.87
C TYR A 89 19.77 -6.58 13.87
N LYS A 90 19.37 -5.76 14.84
CA LYS A 90 19.98 -4.47 15.14
C LYS A 90 21.04 -4.63 16.22
#